data_AF-A0A167BZ28-F1
#
_entry.id   AF-A0A167BZ28-F1
#
_cell.length_a   1.000
_cell.length_b   1.000
_cell.length_c   1.000
_cell.angle_alpha   90.00
_cell.angle_beta   90.00
_cell.angle_gamma   90.00
#
_symmetry.space_group_name_H-M   'P 1'
#
loop_
_entity.id
_entity.type
_entity.pdbx_description
1 polymer ?
#
loop_
_entity_poly.entity_id
_entity_poly.type
_entity_poly.pdbx_seq_one_letter_code
_entity_poly.pdbx_strand_id
1 'polypeptide(L)' 'IYRLITSLGHCCYVVAPSLIPKKPGERVKTDKRDAIKLAKLLKSEDLTPIYVPEPEDEAIRDLSRAREVAMKDLKD' A
#
# COMPACT_ATOMS: atom_id res chain seq x y z
N ILE A 1 -2.54 -5.16 -8.44
CA ILE A 1 -1.92 -6.44 -8.02
C ILE A 1 -2.57 -7.03 -6.75
N TYR A 2 -2.83 -6.23 -5.70
CA TYR A 2 -3.53 -6.69 -4.48
C TYR A 2 -4.83 -7.46 -4.79
N ARG A 3 -5.76 -6.84 -5.53
CA ARG A 3 -7.04 -7.46 -5.95
C ARG A 3 -6.86 -8.76 -6.74
N LEU A 4 -5.85 -8.83 -7.59
CA LEU A 4 -5.56 -10.04 -8.38
C LEU A 4 -5.10 -11.18 -7.46
N ILE A 5 -4.14 -10.91 -6.57
CA ILE A 5 -3.60 -11.92 -5.64
C ILE A 5 -4.71 -12.41 -4.69
N THR A 6 -5.53 -11.50 -4.16
CA THR A 6 -6.66 -11.88 -3.30
C THR A 6 -7.75 -12.63 -4.07
N SER A 7 -8.04 -12.28 -5.33
CA SER A 7 -8.98 -13.04 -6.18
C SER A 7 -8.51 -14.46 -6.49
N LEU A 8 -7.19 -14.70 -6.47
CA LEU A 8 -6.59 -16.02 -6.62
C LEU A 8 -6.60 -16.83 -5.31
N GLY A 9 -7.16 -16.29 -4.21
CA GLY A 9 -7.27 -16.97 -2.92
C GLY A 9 -6.01 -16.87 -2.05
N HIS A 10 -5.06 -16.01 -2.41
CA HIS A 10 -3.84 -15.80 -1.63
C HIS A 10 -3.95 -14.58 -0.71
N CYS A 11 -3.52 -14.73 0.54
CA CYS A 11 -3.40 -13.62 1.47
C CYS A 11 -2.37 -12.61 0.97
N CYS A 12 -2.78 -11.36 0.81
CA CYS A 12 -1.91 -10.26 0.40
C CYS A 12 -2.00 -9.15 1.46
N TYR A 13 -0.86 -8.67 1.95
CA TYR A 13 -0.79 -7.54 2.87
C TYR A 13 -0.06 -6.40 2.19
N VAL A 14 -0.66 -5.22 2.16
CA VAL A 14 -0.01 -4.00 1.67
C VAL A 14 0.53 -3.25 2.87
N VAL A 15 1.82 -2.94 2.90
CA VAL A 15 2.48 -2.27 4.02
C VAL A 15 3.26 -1.07 3.48
N ALA A 16 3.10 0.09 4.12
CA ALA A 16 3.86 1.28 3.75
C ALA A 16 5.34 1.13 4.16
N PRO A 17 6.32 1.51 3.31
CA PRO A 17 7.74 1.41 3.64
C PRO A 17 8.20 2.20 4.87
N SER A 18 7.41 3.19 5.30
CA SER A 18 7.61 4.00 6.49
C SER A 18 7.23 3.26 7.79
N LEU A 19 6.31 2.30 7.71
CA LEU A 19 5.85 1.51 8.86
C LEU A 19 6.70 0.26 9.10
N ILE A 20 7.61 -0.07 8.18
CA ILE A 20 8.49 -1.24 8.31
C ILE A 20 9.67 -0.87 9.22
N PRO A 21 9.86 -1.56 10.37
CA PRO A 21 11.01 -1.32 11.23
C PRO A 21 12.34 -1.55 10.50
N LYS A 22 13.22 -0.55 10.54
CA LYS A 22 14.56 -0.60 9.92
C LYS A 22 15.62 -0.33 10.96
N LYS A 23 16.64 -1.18 11.01
CA LYS A 23 17.80 -0.94 11.86
C LYS A 23 18.68 0.14 11.22
N PRO A 24 19.16 1.14 11.98
CA PRO A 24 20.11 2.12 11.45
C PRO A 24 21.37 1.40 10.95
N GLY A 25 21.86 1.78 9.76
CA GLY A 25 23.04 1.18 9.12
C GLY A 25 22.76 -0.03 8.23
N GLU A 26 21.54 -0.55 8.19
CA GLU A 26 21.14 -1.63 7.28
C GLU A 26 20.97 -1.07 5.85
N ARG A 27 22.06 -1.06 5.07
CA ARG A 27 22.11 -0.49 3.70
C ARG A 27 22.12 -1.53 2.58
N VAL A 28 22.36 -2.80 2.90
CA VAL A 28 22.45 -3.87 1.89
C VAL A 28 21.06 -4.44 1.64
N LYS A 29 20.42 -3.97 0.57
CA LYS A 29 19.17 -4.52 0.07
C LYS A 29 19.45 -5.71 -0.84
N THR A 30 18.93 -6.88 -0.50
CA THR A 30 18.88 -8.03 -1.42
C THR A 30 17.53 -8.72 -1.27
N ASP A 31 16.93 -9.17 -2.38
CA ASP A 31 15.57 -9.71 -2.37
C ASP A 31 15.41 -10.88 -1.39
N LYS A 32 16.42 -11.75 -1.29
CA LYS A 32 16.42 -12.88 -0.35
C LYS A 32 16.41 -12.42 1.12
N ARG A 33 17.19 -11.40 1.48
CA ARG A 33 17.26 -10.90 2.86
C ARG A 33 15.99 -10.14 3.23
N ASP A 34 15.49 -9.32 2.32
CA ASP A 34 14.25 -8.57 2.51
C ASP A 34 13.05 -9.52 2.69
N ALA A 35 12.94 -10.56 1.86
CA ALA A 35 11.87 -11.56 1.99
C ALA A 35 11.89 -12.26 3.36
N ILE A 36 13.07 -12.71 3.82
CA ILE A 36 13.21 -13.34 5.14
C ILE A 36 12.87 -12.34 6.26
N LYS A 37 13.29 -11.09 6.14
CA LYS A 37 13.01 -10.05 7.13
C LYS A 37 11.52 -9.76 7.22
N LEU A 38 10.84 -9.58 6.09
CA LEU A 38 9.40 -9.35 6.04
C LEU A 38 8.63 -10.55 6.59
N ALA A 39 9.03 -11.78 6.28
CA ALA A 39 8.41 -12.98 6.84
C ALA A 39 8.55 -13.06 8.37
N LYS A 40 9.69 -12.65 8.92
CA LYS A 40 9.90 -12.57 10.38
C LYS A 40 9.00 -11.51 11.02
N LEU A 41 8.95 -10.31 10.44
CA LEU A 41 8.11 -9.22 10.94
C LEU A 41 6.62 -9.54 10.84
N LEU A 42 6.20 -10.26 9.80
CA LEU A 42 4.81 -10.74 9.68
C LEU A 42 4.49 -11.76 10.77
N LYS A 43 5.41 -12.69 11.06
CA LYS A 43 5.24 -13.71 12.10
C LYS A 43 5.16 -13.10 13.51
N SER A 44 5.85 -12.00 13.77
CA SER A 44 5.80 -11.29 15.04
C SER A 44 4.69 -10.24 15.12
N GLU A 45 3.84 -10.11 14.09
CA GLU A 45 2.79 -9.08 13.99
C GLU A 45 3.31 -7.63 14.04
N ASP A 46 4.61 -7.43 13.77
CA ASP A 46 5.27 -6.13 13.74
C ASP A 46 5.05 -5.36 12.41
N LEU A 47 4.29 -5.94 11.48
CA LEU A 47 3.88 -5.27 10.24
C LEU A 47 2.46 -4.74 10.39
N THR A 48 2.30 -3.43 10.24
CA THR A 48 0.99 -2.79 10.18
C THR A 48 0.54 -2.68 8.72
N PRO A 49 -0.46 -3.47 8.27
CA PRO A 49 -1.01 -3.31 6.94
C PRO A 49 -1.74 -1.98 6.81
N ILE A 50 -1.66 -1.39 5.62
CA ILE A 50 -2.42 -0.20 5.27
C ILE A 50 -3.71 -0.59 4.57
N TYR A 51 -4.71 0.27 4.69
CA TYR A 51 -5.96 0.13 3.98
C TYR A 51 -5.76 0.24 2.46
N VAL A 52 -6.34 -0.70 1.71
CA VAL A 52 -6.40 -0.66 0.26
C VAL A 52 -7.81 -0.19 -0.12
N PRO A 53 -7.96 0.94 -0.83
CA PRO A 53 -9.27 1.45 -1.23
C PRO A 53 -10.10 0.41 -1.98
N GLU A 54 -11.39 0.36 -1.69
CA GLU A 54 -12.37 -0.42 -2.45
C GLU A 54 -12.86 0.36 -3.68
N PRO A 55 -13.49 -0.29 -4.67
CA PRO A 55 -13.95 0.38 -5.89
C PRO A 55 -14.89 1.56 -5.58
N GLU A 56 -15.67 1.47 -4.51
CA GLU A 56 -16.57 2.51 -4.03
C GLU A 56 -15.80 3.73 -3.50
N ASP A 57 -14.68 3.52 -2.79
CA ASP A 57 -13.79 4.62 -2.35
C ASP A 57 -13.15 5.32 -3.54
N GLU A 58 -12.72 4.54 -4.53
CA GLU A 58 -12.14 5.04 -5.77
C GLU A 58 -13.17 5.90 -6.52
N ALA A 59 -14.41 5.43 -6.66
CA ALA A 59 -15.49 6.15 -7.31
C ALA A 59 -15.79 7.51 -6.65
N ILE A 60 -15.85 7.56 -5.31
CA ILE A 60 -16.08 8.82 -4.58
C ILE A 60 -14.91 9.79 -4.80
N ARG A 61 -13.67 9.29 -4.76
CA ARG A 61 -12.47 10.12 -5.01
C ARG A 61 -12.43 10.65 -6.44
N ASP A 62 -12.80 9.82 -7.40
CA ASP A 62 -12.86 10.20 -8.82
C ASP A 62 -13.88 11.31 -9.05
N LEU A 63 -15.08 11.19 -8.46
CA LEU A 63 -16.10 12.23 -8.48
C LEU A 63 -15.59 13.55 -7.88
N SER A 64 -14.97 13.48 -6.69
CA SER A 64 -14.42 14.67 -6.03
C SER A 64 -13.35 15.36 -6.88
N ARG A 65 -12.45 14.58 -7.49
CA ARG A 65 -11.40 15.12 -8.38
C ARG A 65 -12.00 15.74 -9.64
N ALA A 66 -13.00 15.09 -10.26
CA ALA A 66 -13.67 15.63 -11.44
C ALA A 66 -14.35 16.99 -11.15
N ARG A 67 -14.99 17.13 -9.99
CA ARG A 67 -15.57 18.40 -9.55
C ARG A 67 -14.50 19.47 -9.34
N GLU A 68 -13.37 19.14 -8.71
CA GLU A 68 -12.28 20.08 -8.48
C GLU A 68 -11.68 20.60 -9.80
N VAL A 69 -11.47 19.71 -10.76
CA VAL A 69 -11.01 20.06 -12.12
C VAL A 69 -12.01 21.02 -12.79
N ALA A 70 -13.29 20.66 -12.83
CA ALA A 70 -14.32 21.52 -13.43
C ALA A 70 -14.41 22.90 -12.76
N MET A 71 -14.23 22.98 -11.44
CA MET A 71 -14.19 24.27 -10.72
C MET A 71 -12.96 25.10 -11.04
N LYS A 72 -11.83 24.46 -11.32
CA LYS A 72 -10.60 25.14 -11.73
C LYS A 72 -10.76 25.70 -13.15
N ASP A 73 -11.28 24.89 -14.07
CA ASP A 73 -11.53 25.30 -15.46
C ASP A 73 -12.51 26.48 -15.57
N LEU A 74 -13.45 26.62 -14.61
CA LEU A 74 -14.36 27.77 -14.53
C LEU A 74 -13.72 29.05 -13.97
N LYS A 75 -12.58 28.94 -13.29
CA LYS A 75 -11.87 30.07 -12.68
C LYS A 75 -10.71 30.58 -13.53
N ASP A 76 -10.25 29.77 -14.47
CA ASP A 76 -9.29 30.13 -15.52
C ASP A 76 -9.99 30.87 -16.67
#